data_AF-A0A8T3QVI0-F1
#
_entry.id   AF-A0A8T3QVI0-F1
#
_cell.length_a   1.000
_cell.length_b   1.000
_cell.length_c   1.000
_cell.angle_alpha   90.00
_cell.angle_beta   90.00
_cell.angle_gamma   90.00
#
_symmetry.space_group_name_H-M   'P 1'
#
loop_
_entity.id
_entity.type
_entity.pdbx_description
1 polymer ?
#
loop_
_entity_poly.entity_id
_entity_poly.type
_entity_poly.pdbx_seq_one_letter_code
_entity_poly.pdbx_strand_id
1 'polypeptide(L)'
;MPYSAMPIRTVIERGPKEKRAVAFSLDWPGWSRGARSAELALEMLESYRERYRPVAGLAGMAREFDAAGPLEIAEDKVGTGSTDFWGISFSPSATEQGPMGEAEFERAITLLRACWAFFDGVAARVSPEMRKG
;
A
#
# COMPACT_ATOMS: atom_id res chain seq x y z
N MET A 1 20.33 3.36 -22.93
CA MET A 1 19.43 4.13 -22.05
C MET A 1 19.13 3.25 -20.85
N PRO A 2 19.46 3.62 -19.60
CA PRO A 2 18.95 2.85 -18.47
C PRO A 2 17.42 2.94 -18.53
N TYR A 3 16.75 1.79 -18.48
CA TYR A 3 15.30 1.72 -18.34
C TYR A 3 14.95 2.51 -17.09
N SER A 4 14.24 3.64 -17.23
CA SER A 4 13.78 4.40 -16.08
C SER A 4 12.84 3.47 -15.30
N ALA A 5 13.20 3.17 -14.06
CA ALA A 5 12.36 2.38 -13.18
C ALA A 5 10.98 3.04 -13.09
N MET A 6 9.91 2.29 -13.38
CA MET A 6 8.57 2.85 -13.32
C MET A 6 8.25 3.22 -11.88
N PRO A 7 7.87 4.48 -11.59
CA PRO A 7 7.57 4.89 -10.23
C PRO A 7 6.32 4.18 -9.71
N ILE A 8 6.17 4.15 -8.39
CA ILE A 8 5.02 3.53 -7.73
C ILE A 8 3.96 4.59 -7.49
N ARG A 9 2.82 4.46 -8.17
CA ARG A 9 1.69 5.38 -8.05
C ARG A 9 1.12 5.30 -6.65
N THR A 10 1.15 6.43 -5.97
CA THR A 10 0.82 6.57 -4.55
C THR A 10 -0.24 7.64 -4.38
N VAL A 11 -1.23 7.36 -3.54
CA VAL A 11 -2.28 8.29 -3.14
C VAL A 11 -2.00 8.80 -1.74
N ILE A 12 -2.22 10.09 -1.52
CA ILE A 12 -2.25 10.72 -0.20
C ILE A 12 -3.68 11.11 0.13
N GLU A 13 -4.15 10.69 1.31
CA GLU A 13 -5.35 11.21 1.92
C GLU A 13 -5.00 12.01 3.18
N ARG A 14 -5.40 13.27 3.20
CA ARG A 14 -5.31 14.14 4.37
C ARG A 14 -6.60 14.05 5.18
N GLY A 15 -6.49 13.82 6.48
CA GLY A 15 -7.65 13.82 7.37
C GLY A 15 -8.32 15.20 7.38
N PRO A 16 -9.66 15.26 7.33
CA PRO A 16 -10.37 16.54 7.26
C PRO A 16 -10.20 17.42 8.50
N LYS A 17 -9.79 16.84 9.64
CA LYS A 17 -9.42 17.57 10.86
C LYS A 17 -7.92 17.73 11.04
N GLU A 18 -7.13 17.43 10.01
CA GLU A 18 -5.67 17.54 9.98
C GLU A 18 -4.96 16.76 11.11
N LYS A 19 -5.59 15.70 11.65
CA LYS A 19 -4.98 14.91 12.74
C LYS A 19 -4.00 13.88 12.21
N ARG A 20 -4.29 13.34 11.04
CA ARG A 20 -3.52 12.28 10.37
C ARG A 20 -3.57 12.47 8.86
N ALA A 21 -2.58 11.88 8.20
CA ALA A 21 -2.63 11.61 6.77
C ALA A 21 -2.26 10.15 6.51
N VAL A 22 -2.66 9.64 5.36
CA VAL A 22 -2.39 8.27 4.92
C VAL A 22 -1.80 8.32 3.52
N ALA A 23 -0.79 7.49 3.27
CA ALA A 23 -0.24 7.21 1.97
C ALA A 23 -0.46 5.73 1.63
N PHE A 24 -0.85 5.42 0.39
CA PHE A 24 -1.00 4.04 -0.06
C PHE A 24 -0.67 3.87 -1.54
N SER A 25 -0.14 2.70 -1.88
CA SER A 25 0.21 2.31 -3.25
C SER A 25 -1.02 1.80 -4.01
N LEU A 26 -1.19 2.26 -5.25
CA LEU A 26 -2.16 1.72 -6.21
C LEU A 26 -1.63 0.44 -6.87
N ASP A 27 -0.32 0.39 -7.13
CA ASP A 27 0.30 -0.73 -7.86
C ASP A 27 0.58 -1.95 -6.97
N TRP A 28 0.54 -1.77 -5.65
CA TRP A 28 0.88 -2.81 -4.68
C TRP A 28 -0.17 -2.84 -3.56
N PRO A 29 -1.33 -3.48 -3.80
CA PRO A 29 -2.47 -3.45 -2.89
C PRO A 29 -2.12 -3.91 -1.48
N GLY A 30 -2.68 -3.21 -0.49
CA GLY A 30 -2.42 -3.44 0.93
C GLY A 30 -1.16 -2.75 1.47
N TRP A 31 -0.31 -2.15 0.61
CA TRP A 31 0.80 -1.32 1.08
C TRP A 31 0.33 0.11 1.38
N SER A 32 0.05 0.38 2.65
CA SER A 32 -0.42 1.69 3.12
C SER A 32 0.16 2.06 4.48
N ARG A 33 0.45 3.34 4.73
CA ARG A 33 0.95 3.82 6.04
C ARG A 33 0.36 5.18 6.35
N GLY A 34 0.17 5.46 7.63
CA GLY A 34 -0.37 6.73 8.08
C GLY A 34 0.44 7.33 9.20
N ALA A 35 0.47 8.64 9.21
CA ALA A 35 1.27 9.44 10.12
C ALA A 35 0.53 10.73 10.49
N ARG A 36 1.19 11.61 11.23
CA ARG A 36 0.62 12.92 11.61
C ARG A 36 0.56 13.91 10.45
N SER A 37 1.39 13.72 9.41
CA SER A 37 1.40 14.54 8.20
C SER A 37 1.56 13.65 6.96
N ALA A 38 1.34 14.23 5.78
CA ALA A 38 1.47 13.54 4.50
C ALA A 38 2.92 13.13 4.23
N GLU A 39 3.87 14.00 4.54
CA GLU A 39 5.30 13.80 4.33
C GLU A 39 5.79 12.63 5.18
N LEU A 40 5.39 12.60 6.46
CA LEU A 40 5.70 11.48 7.35
C LEU A 40 4.99 10.18 6.91
N ALA A 41 3.80 10.27 6.32
CA ALA A 41 3.09 9.10 5.83
C ALA A 41 3.82 8.47 4.62
N LEU A 42 4.34 9.30 3.70
CA LEU A 42 5.18 8.86 2.59
C LEU A 42 6.51 8.27 3.05
N GLU A 43 7.20 8.94 3.98
CA GLU A 43 8.45 8.45 4.57
C GLU A 43 8.24 7.07 5.23
N MET A 44 7.16 6.95 6.02
CA MET A 44 6.78 5.68 6.63
C MET A 44 6.41 4.63 5.58
N LEU A 45 5.68 5.00 4.53
CA LEU A 45 5.32 4.07 3.46
C LEU A 45 6.59 3.48 2.82
N GLU A 46 7.53 4.35 2.43
CA GLU A 46 8.79 3.99 1.80
C GLU A 46 9.68 3.14 2.73
N SER A 47 9.80 3.50 4.01
CA SER A 47 10.55 2.69 4.99
C SER A 47 10.00 1.27 5.18
N TYR A 48 8.75 1.03 4.74
CA TYR A 48 8.10 -0.28 4.76
C TYR A 48 8.17 -1.03 3.43
N ARG A 49 8.85 -0.50 2.39
CA ARG A 49 9.04 -1.17 1.10
C ARG A 49 9.56 -2.60 1.25
N GLU A 50 10.67 -2.77 1.99
CA GLU A 50 11.25 -4.09 2.24
C GLU A 50 10.33 -5.03 3.03
N ARG A 51 9.42 -4.48 3.85
CA ARG A 51 8.43 -5.28 4.58
C ARG A 51 7.30 -5.78 3.68
N TYR A 52 7.06 -5.11 2.55
CA TYR A 52 6.09 -5.58 1.54
C TYR A 52 6.71 -6.59 0.57
N ARG A 53 8.03 -6.54 0.35
CA ARG A 53 8.76 -7.40 -0.59
C ARG A 53 8.39 -8.91 -0.52
N PRO A 54 8.21 -9.54 0.67
CA PRO A 54 7.80 -10.95 0.74
C PRO A 54 6.46 -11.24 0.05
N VAL A 55 5.50 -10.31 0.10
CA VAL A 55 4.21 -10.43 -0.60
C VAL A 55 4.42 -10.44 -2.10
N ALA A 56 5.21 -9.50 -2.64
CA ALA A 56 5.56 -9.49 -4.06
C ALA A 56 6.28 -10.78 -4.48
N GLY A 57 7.13 -11.35 -3.61
CA GLY A 57 7.75 -12.65 -3.83
C GLY A 57 6.75 -13.81 -3.94
N LEU A 58 5.79 -13.89 -3.02
CA LEU A 58 4.73 -14.90 -3.05
C LEU A 58 3.81 -14.76 -4.27
N ALA A 59 3.66 -13.54 -4.79
CA ALA A 59 2.94 -13.25 -6.02
C ALA A 59 3.75 -13.55 -7.30
N GLY A 60 5.02 -13.96 -7.20
CA GLY A 60 5.90 -14.17 -8.35
C GLY A 60 6.44 -12.89 -8.99
N MET A 61 6.26 -11.74 -8.32
CA MET A 61 6.54 -10.38 -8.83
C MET A 61 7.73 -9.70 -8.14
N ALA A 62 8.58 -10.45 -7.42
CA ALA A 62 9.71 -9.87 -6.68
C ALA A 62 10.65 -9.03 -7.58
N ARG A 63 10.97 -9.49 -8.79
CA ARG A 63 11.83 -8.74 -9.71
C ARG A 63 11.19 -7.43 -10.19
N GLU A 64 9.88 -7.42 -10.41
CA GLU A 64 9.12 -6.22 -10.77
C GLU A 64 9.14 -5.23 -9.60
N PHE A 65 8.91 -5.71 -8.38
CA PHE A 65 8.95 -4.89 -7.16
C PHE A 65 10.34 -4.31 -6.90
N ASP A 66 11.40 -5.12 -7.02
CA ASP A 66 12.80 -4.69 -6.81
C ASP A 66 13.25 -3.67 -7.87
N ALA A 67 12.70 -3.76 -9.08
CA ALA A 67 12.98 -2.84 -10.17
C ALA A 67 12.09 -1.59 -10.16
N ALA A 68 11.08 -1.52 -9.28
CA ALA A 68 10.17 -0.39 -9.21
C ALA A 68 10.86 0.86 -8.64
N GLY A 69 10.50 2.02 -9.18
CA GLY A 69 11.08 3.31 -8.83
C GLY A 69 10.61 3.85 -7.47
N PRO A 70 10.93 5.13 -7.19
CA PRO A 70 10.44 5.82 -6.01
C PRO A 70 8.91 5.97 -6.05
N LEU A 71 8.32 6.34 -4.90
CA LEU A 71 6.91 6.72 -4.84
C LEU A 71 6.67 7.97 -5.69
N GLU A 72 5.62 7.95 -6.49
CA GLU A 72 5.09 9.10 -7.23
C GLU A 72 3.69 9.41 -6.72
N ILE A 73 3.43 10.69 -6.41
CA ILE A 73 2.13 11.13 -5.94
C ILE A 73 1.18 11.22 -7.15
N ALA A 74 0.36 10.20 -7.34
CA ALA A 74 -0.65 10.16 -8.38
C ALA A 74 -1.91 10.96 -7.99
N GLU A 75 -2.17 11.10 -6.68
CA GLU A 75 -3.31 11.85 -6.15
C GLU A 75 -3.00 12.35 -4.72
N ASP A 76 -3.32 13.60 -4.40
CA ASP A 76 -3.32 14.16 -3.04
C ASP A 76 -4.69 14.81 -2.79
N LYS A 77 -5.45 14.27 -1.84
CA LYS A 77 -6.84 14.66 -1.60
C LYS A 77 -7.18 14.73 -0.11
N VAL A 78 -8.28 15.39 0.20
CA VAL A 78 -8.92 15.30 1.53
C VAL A 78 -9.72 14.01 1.58
N GLY A 79 -9.38 13.14 2.53
CA GLY A 79 -10.06 11.86 2.77
C GLY A 79 -11.35 12.01 3.57
N THR A 80 -11.92 10.89 3.99
CA THR A 80 -13.11 10.90 4.84
C THR A 80 -12.76 11.15 6.31
N GLY A 81 -13.77 11.28 7.18
CA GLY A 81 -13.54 11.37 8.62
C GLY A 81 -12.76 10.19 9.22
N SER A 82 -12.74 9.02 8.58
CA SER A 82 -11.94 7.88 9.03
C SER A 82 -10.44 8.07 8.83
N THR A 83 -10.03 8.92 7.88
CA THR A 83 -8.62 9.19 7.56
C THR A 83 -7.90 9.80 8.77
N ASP A 84 -8.58 10.65 9.56
CA ASP A 84 -8.07 11.18 10.84
C ASP A 84 -7.78 10.08 11.90
N PHE A 85 -8.24 8.85 11.65
CA PHE A 85 -8.05 7.66 12.49
C PHE A 85 -7.38 6.50 11.72
N TRP A 86 -6.68 6.79 10.62
CA TRP A 86 -5.98 5.82 9.77
C TRP A 86 -6.87 4.84 8.98
N GLY A 87 -8.16 5.15 8.78
CA GLY A 87 -9.04 4.37 7.92
C GLY A 87 -9.11 4.91 6.48
N ILE A 88 -8.96 4.02 5.49
CA ILE A 88 -8.92 4.33 4.04
C ILE A 88 -10.01 3.62 3.20
N SER A 89 -10.95 2.92 3.84
CA SER A 89 -11.84 1.97 3.16
C SER A 89 -13.04 2.59 2.42
N PHE A 90 -13.27 3.91 2.53
CA PHE A 90 -14.51 4.55 2.08
C PHE A 90 -14.33 5.59 0.96
N SER A 91 -13.11 5.75 0.44
CA SER A 91 -12.74 6.80 -0.52
C SER A 91 -11.72 6.25 -1.52
N PRO A 92 -12.15 5.43 -2.50
CA PRO A 92 -11.24 4.93 -3.53
C PRO A 92 -10.59 6.08 -4.30
N SER A 93 -9.42 5.84 -4.88
CA SER A 93 -8.80 6.83 -5.77
C SER A 93 -9.72 7.18 -6.93
N ALA A 94 -9.63 8.40 -7.44
CA ALA A 94 -10.29 8.75 -8.70
C ALA A 94 -9.82 7.87 -9.87
N THR A 95 -8.61 7.29 -9.75
CA THR A 95 -8.01 6.40 -10.76
C THR A 95 -8.51 4.96 -10.69
N GLU A 96 -9.22 4.58 -9.62
CA GLU A 96 -9.75 3.22 -9.41
C GLU A 96 -11.24 3.11 -9.78
N GLN A 97 -11.74 4.03 -10.62
CA GLN A 97 -13.13 4.04 -11.08
C GLN A 97 -13.29 3.28 -12.39
N GLY A 98 -14.37 2.50 -12.50
CA GLY A 98 -14.76 1.82 -13.73
C GLY A 98 -14.32 0.35 -13.80
N PRO A 99 -14.53 -0.30 -14.96
CA PRO A 99 -14.21 -1.70 -15.13
C PRO A 99 -12.70 -1.92 -15.19
N MET A 100 -12.24 -2.95 -14.49
CA MET A 100 -10.85 -3.42 -14.51
C MET A 100 -10.61 -4.34 -15.71
N GLY A 101 -9.45 -4.20 -16.36
CA GLY A 101 -9.05 -5.15 -17.40
C GLY A 101 -8.75 -6.53 -16.82
N GLU A 102 -8.89 -7.60 -17.61
CA GLU A 102 -8.65 -8.98 -17.16
C GLU A 102 -7.24 -9.16 -16.54
N ALA A 103 -6.21 -8.65 -17.21
CA ALA A 103 -4.83 -8.74 -16.71
C ALA A 103 -4.61 -7.96 -15.40
N GLU A 104 -5.25 -6.79 -15.26
CA GLU A 104 -5.17 -5.99 -14.04
C GLU A 104 -5.88 -6.68 -12.88
N PHE A 105 -7.04 -7.28 -13.15
CA PHE A 105 -7.80 -8.06 -12.18
C PHE A 105 -7.04 -9.30 -11.70
N GLU A 106 -6.48 -10.08 -12.61
CA GLU A 106 -5.67 -11.25 -12.26
C GLU A 106 -4.43 -10.85 -11.44
N ARG A 107 -3.80 -9.72 -11.78
CA ARG A 107 -2.69 -9.18 -10.99
C ARG A 107 -3.14 -8.80 -9.58
N ALA A 108 -4.26 -8.09 -9.43
CA ALA A 108 -4.80 -7.68 -8.13
C ALA A 108 -5.17 -8.89 -7.25
N ILE A 109 -5.84 -9.90 -7.81
CA ILE A 109 -6.20 -11.14 -7.10
C ILE A 109 -4.96 -11.92 -6.69
N THR A 110 -3.93 -11.99 -7.55
CA THR A 110 -2.67 -12.67 -7.23
C THR A 110 -1.99 -12.00 -6.02
N LEU A 111 -1.93 -10.67 -5.99
CA LEU A 111 -1.38 -9.93 -4.85
C LEU A 111 -2.22 -10.07 -3.59
N LEU A 112 -3.55 -10.02 -3.70
CA LEU A 112 -4.44 -10.23 -2.55
C LEU A 112 -4.24 -11.61 -1.92
N ARG A 113 -4.14 -12.67 -2.75
CA ARG A 113 -3.86 -14.04 -2.27
C ARG A 113 -2.49 -14.13 -1.61
N ALA A 114 -1.47 -13.46 -2.17
CA ALA A 114 -0.14 -13.40 -1.58
C ALA A 114 -0.12 -12.68 -0.22
N CYS A 115 -0.89 -11.60 -0.06
CA CYS A 115 -1.07 -10.92 1.22
C CYS A 115 -1.63 -11.87 2.28
N TRP A 116 -2.68 -12.63 1.95
CA TRP A 116 -3.27 -13.61 2.86
C TRP A 116 -2.32 -14.76 3.18
N ALA A 117 -1.63 -15.32 2.17
CA ALA A 117 -0.65 -16.38 2.39
C ALA A 117 0.51 -15.93 3.30
N PHE A 118 0.98 -14.69 3.14
CA PHE A 118 1.99 -14.12 4.02
C PHE A 118 1.46 -13.95 5.45
N PHE A 119 0.23 -13.42 5.59
CA PHE A 119 -0.44 -13.28 6.88
C PHE A 119 -0.58 -14.64 7.59
N ASP A 120 -1.09 -15.66 6.91
CA ASP A 120 -1.26 -17.01 7.44
C ASP A 120 0.09 -17.61 7.90
N GLY A 121 1.14 -17.42 7.09
CA GLY A 121 2.49 -17.85 7.44
C GLY A 121 3.08 -17.12 8.65
N VAL A 122 2.69 -15.87 8.91
CA VAL A 122 3.04 -15.14 10.14
C VAL A 122 2.19 -15.66 11.31
N ALA A 123 0.88 -15.78 11.12
CA ALA A 123 -0.06 -16.23 12.14
C ALA A 123 0.30 -17.63 12.69
N ALA A 124 0.73 -18.54 11.83
CA ALA A 124 1.12 -19.90 12.21
C ALA A 124 2.35 -19.98 13.13
N ARG A 125 3.16 -18.92 13.24
CA ARG A 125 4.42 -18.91 14.02
C ARG A 125 4.44 -17.93 15.19
N VAL A 126 3.36 -17.19 15.41
CA VAL A 126 3.24 -16.24 16.54
C VAL A 126 2.42 -16.85 17.68
N SER A 127 2.71 -16.43 18.91
CA SER A 127 1.90 -16.82 20.07
C SER A 127 0.55 -16.07 20.05
N PRO A 128 -0.56 -16.73 20.41
CA PRO A 128 -1.83 -16.04 20.66
C PRO A 128 -1.78 -15.15 21.92
N GLU A 129 -0.77 -15.31 22.78
CA GLU A 129 -0.61 -14.52 23.98
C GLU A 129 -0.01 -13.15 23.67
N MET A 130 -0.75 -12.09 23.97
CA MET A 130 -0.25 -10.72 23.86
C MET A 130 0.83 -10.47 24.91
N ARG A 131 2.01 -10.04 24.46
CA ARG A 131 3.04 -9.50 25.35
C ARG A 131 2.90 -7.99 25.42
N LYS A 132 3.10 -7.44 26.60
CA LYS A 132 3.13 -5.99 26.79
C LYS A 132 4.31 -5.43 26.00
N GLY A 133 4.03 -4.44 25.16
CA GLY A 133 4.99 -3.62 24.40
C GLY A 133 4.67 -2.16 24.62
#